data_AF-A0A1Q9A4Q8-F1
#
_entry.id   AF-A0A1Q9A4Q8-F1
#
_cell.length_a   1.000
_cell.length_b   1.000
_cell.length_c   1.000
_cell.angle_alpha   90.00
_cell.angle_beta   90.00
_cell.angle_gamma   90.00
#
_symmetry.space_group_name_H-M   'P 1'
#
loop_
_entity.id
_entity.type
_entity.pdbx_description
1 polymer ?
#
loop_
_entity_poly.entity_id
_entity_poly.type
_entity_poly.pdbx_seq_one_letter_code
_entity_poly.pdbx_strand_id
1 'polypeptide(L)'
;MPRLADFYIRPMMQNDLSSYSTKDLLQLAASKTDRDLGYKALWTVFKRWENGIDLSVLIDFIATEDVNDRLRVTYFLYEVSPRSEMVKNAVLKLADDVMPQCRRAFVGYLIDSGWYDEAAAQGLVKGIEDFDIRVRLKVIDWAIEATDEQFHDFSHRVSADAAGLSADTWKGRLKKRAIRALHIASEVRCGISVEQLRATIPEEDSLTFDHLGVFETYHCRQRERRQTRRDQRKGGVDEGDGH
;
A
#
# COMPACT_ATOMS: atom_id res chain seq x y z
N MET A 1 25.07 34.12 -40.24
CA MET A 1 25.19 33.79 -38.79
C MET A 1 25.96 34.92 -38.12
N PRO A 2 25.59 35.40 -36.91
CA PRO A 2 24.55 34.93 -35.99
C PRO A 2 23.60 36.10 -35.57
N ARG A 3 22.49 35.92 -34.84
CA ARG A 3 22.19 35.03 -33.69
C ARG A 3 20.72 34.60 -33.84
N LEU A 4 20.32 33.32 -33.81
CA LEU A 4 20.24 32.46 -32.62
C LEU A 4 19.79 33.17 -31.31
N ALA A 5 19.24 34.39 -31.41
CA ALA A 5 18.66 35.13 -30.30
C ALA A 5 17.13 35.19 -30.38
N ASP A 6 16.51 34.76 -31.49
CA ASP A 6 15.07 34.47 -31.52
C ASP A 6 14.74 33.09 -30.92
N PHE A 7 15.76 32.34 -30.47
CA PHE A 7 15.64 31.03 -29.82
C PHE A 7 15.87 31.03 -28.31
N TYR A 8 16.12 32.19 -27.72
CA TYR A 8 16.16 32.40 -26.28
C TYR A 8 15.65 33.83 -26.11
N ILE A 9 14.50 34.13 -25.54
CA ILE A 9 14.09 33.69 -24.22
C ILE A 9 12.56 33.84 -24.20
N ARG A 10 11.81 32.76 -23.96
CA ARG A 10 10.53 32.87 -23.24
C ARG A 10 10.85 32.47 -21.80
N PRO A 11 11.49 33.35 -20.98
CA PRO A 11 11.54 33.11 -19.56
C PRO A 11 10.14 33.51 -19.04
N MET A 12 9.68 32.88 -17.97
CA MET A 12 8.53 33.38 -17.23
C MET A 12 7.17 33.26 -17.91
N MET A 13 6.76 32.02 -18.20
CA MET A 13 5.69 31.49 -17.38
C MET A 13 6.19 30.16 -16.81
N GLN A 14 6.94 30.26 -15.70
CA GLN A 14 6.64 29.31 -14.62
C GLN A 14 5.16 29.51 -14.39
N ASN A 15 4.31 28.71 -15.05
CA ASN A 15 2.92 28.61 -14.66
C ASN A 15 3.01 28.22 -13.20
N ASP A 16 2.75 29.18 -12.33
CA ASP A 16 2.77 28.93 -10.92
C ASP A 16 1.57 28.04 -10.64
N LEU A 17 1.77 26.74 -10.81
CA LEU A 17 0.75 25.70 -10.64
C LEU A 17 0.17 25.76 -9.23
N SER A 18 0.88 26.39 -8.28
CA SER A 18 0.38 26.63 -6.93
C SER A 18 -0.83 27.57 -6.87
N SER A 19 -1.06 28.39 -7.90
CA SER A 19 -2.22 29.29 -8.00
C SER A 19 -3.51 28.64 -8.53
N TYR A 20 -3.41 27.49 -9.19
CA TYR A 20 -4.56 26.77 -9.75
C TYR A 20 -5.34 26.04 -8.66
N SER A 21 -6.66 25.86 -8.81
CA SER A 21 -7.40 24.97 -7.92
C SER A 21 -6.99 23.51 -8.16
N THR A 22 -7.17 22.64 -7.15
CA THR A 22 -6.86 21.21 -7.31
C THR A 22 -7.67 20.55 -8.43
N LYS A 23 -8.91 21.01 -8.66
CA LYS A 23 -9.74 20.55 -9.79
C LYS A 23 -9.17 20.98 -11.14
N ASP A 24 -8.71 22.22 -11.26
CA ASP A 24 -8.11 22.71 -12.52
C ASP A 24 -6.79 21.98 -12.81
N LEU A 25 -5.98 21.70 -11.79
CA LEU A 25 -4.77 20.90 -11.94
C LEU A 25 -5.06 19.48 -12.43
N LEU A 26 -6.13 18.85 -11.92
CA LEU A 26 -6.55 17.52 -12.38
C LEU A 26 -7.05 17.55 -13.83
N GLN A 27 -7.79 18.60 -14.24
CA GLN A 27 -8.18 18.80 -15.63
C GLN A 27 -6.96 19.01 -16.54
N LEU A 28 -5.99 19.80 -16.09
CA LEU A 28 -4.74 20.04 -16.80
C LEU A 28 -3.92 18.74 -16.94
N ALA A 29 -3.86 17.93 -15.89
CA ALA A 29 -3.22 16.62 -15.89
C ALA A 29 -3.90 15.61 -16.84
N ALA A 30 -5.22 15.73 -17.03
CA ALA A 30 -5.97 14.90 -17.98
C ALA A 30 -5.79 15.35 -19.44
N SER A 31 -5.26 16.56 -19.68
CA SER A 31 -5.06 17.08 -21.03
C SER A 31 -3.90 16.36 -21.75
N LYS A 32 -4.11 16.03 -23.04
CA LYS A 32 -3.09 15.41 -23.89
C LYS A 32 -2.19 16.43 -24.62
N THR A 33 -2.43 17.72 -24.46
CA THR A 33 -1.72 18.77 -25.20
C THR A 33 -0.27 18.96 -24.78
N ASP A 34 0.02 18.86 -23.48
CA ASP A 34 1.38 18.99 -22.95
C ASP A 34 1.58 17.98 -21.79
N ARG A 35 2.32 16.91 -22.08
CA ARG A 35 2.55 15.81 -21.13
C ARG A 35 3.41 16.24 -19.94
N ASP A 36 4.39 17.13 -20.16
CA ASP A 36 5.28 17.60 -19.09
C ASP A 36 4.52 18.52 -18.14
N LEU A 37 3.67 19.40 -18.69
CA LEU A 37 2.79 20.24 -17.90
C LEU A 37 1.77 19.39 -17.13
N GLY A 38 1.18 18.38 -17.78
CA GLY A 38 0.25 17.46 -17.13
C GLY A 38 0.88 16.69 -15.96
N TYR A 39 2.11 16.19 -16.15
CA TYR A 39 2.88 15.55 -15.09
C TYR A 39 3.16 16.50 -13.92
N LYS A 40 3.61 17.73 -14.21
CA LYS A 40 3.86 18.75 -13.17
C LYS A 40 2.57 19.12 -12.41
N ALA A 41 1.44 19.20 -13.10
CA ALA A 41 0.15 19.48 -12.49
C ALA A 41 -0.25 18.37 -11.52
N LEU A 42 -0.13 17.11 -11.94
CA LEU A 42 -0.42 15.95 -11.10
C LEU A 42 0.51 15.88 -9.88
N TRP A 43 1.80 16.13 -10.06
CA TRP A 43 2.76 16.16 -8.94
C TRP A 43 2.46 17.28 -7.94
N THR A 44 1.94 18.41 -8.42
CA THR A 44 1.47 19.51 -7.57
C THR A 44 0.25 19.08 -6.74
N VAL A 45 -0.68 18.34 -7.35
CA VAL A 45 -1.85 17.78 -6.64
C VAL A 45 -1.41 16.81 -5.55
N PHE A 46 -0.50 15.88 -5.84
CA PHE A 46 0.00 14.93 -4.84
C PHE A 46 0.67 15.64 -3.67
N LYS A 47 1.50 16.66 -3.93
CA LYS A 47 2.11 17.47 -2.85
C LYS A 47 1.05 18.18 -1.99
N ARG A 48 -0.05 18.65 -2.58
CA ARG A 48 -1.13 19.28 -1.81
C ARG A 48 -1.79 18.27 -0.89
N TRP A 49 -2.17 17.11 -1.42
CA TRP A 49 -2.78 16.05 -0.62
C TRP A 49 -1.85 15.53 0.47
N GLU A 50 -0.57 15.34 0.19
CA GLU A 50 0.42 14.92 1.20
C GLU A 50 0.50 15.92 2.37
N ASN A 51 0.36 17.22 2.07
CA ASN A 51 0.31 18.31 3.06
C ASN A 51 -1.09 18.53 3.68
N GLY A 52 -2.06 17.67 3.38
CA GLY A 52 -3.42 17.75 3.91
C GLY A 52 -4.30 18.85 3.29
N ILE A 53 -3.90 19.43 2.16
CA ILE A 53 -4.63 20.47 1.44
C ILE A 53 -5.61 19.82 0.46
N ASP A 54 -6.84 20.34 0.36
CA ASP A 54 -7.89 19.89 -0.58
C ASP A 54 -8.17 18.38 -0.54
N LEU A 55 -8.03 17.75 0.63
CA LEU A 55 -8.29 16.31 0.82
C LEU A 55 -9.74 15.91 0.49
N SER A 56 -10.69 16.83 0.59
CA SER A 56 -12.08 16.58 0.19
C SER A 56 -12.17 16.14 -1.28
N VAL A 57 -11.32 16.69 -2.16
CA VAL A 57 -11.30 16.28 -3.57
C VAL A 57 -10.88 14.81 -3.69
N LEU A 58 -9.82 14.39 -2.99
CA LEU A 58 -9.38 12.99 -2.97
C LEU A 58 -10.46 12.07 -2.39
N ILE A 59 -11.13 12.50 -1.31
CA ILE A 59 -12.22 11.73 -0.68
C ILE A 59 -13.41 11.57 -1.62
N ASP A 60 -13.79 12.62 -2.36
CA ASP A 60 -14.86 12.57 -3.36
C ASP A 60 -14.52 11.55 -4.46
N PHE A 61 -13.26 11.53 -4.90
CA PHE A 61 -12.76 10.53 -5.83
C PHE A 61 -12.88 9.12 -5.22
N ILE A 62 -12.43 8.89 -3.97
CA ILE A 62 -12.52 7.57 -3.31
C ILE A 62 -13.98 7.09 -3.18
N ALA A 63 -14.90 8.01 -2.90
CA ALA A 63 -16.31 7.71 -2.69
C ALA A 63 -17.13 7.58 -4.00
N THR A 64 -16.53 7.83 -5.16
CA THR A 64 -17.24 7.80 -6.44
C THR A 64 -17.69 6.39 -6.83
N GLU A 65 -18.82 6.30 -7.51
CA GLU A 65 -19.30 5.08 -8.15
C GLU A 65 -18.78 4.93 -9.59
N ASP A 66 -18.21 6.00 -10.17
CA ASP A 66 -17.66 5.95 -11.53
C ASP A 66 -16.41 5.08 -11.60
N VAL A 67 -16.42 4.08 -12.48
CA VAL A 67 -15.36 3.08 -12.60
C VAL A 67 -14.02 3.70 -13.02
N ASN A 68 -14.03 4.73 -13.89
CA ASN A 68 -12.80 5.35 -14.35
C ASN A 68 -12.15 6.17 -13.25
N ASP A 69 -12.96 6.91 -12.49
CA ASP A 69 -12.48 7.67 -11.36
C ASP A 69 -12.02 6.76 -10.21
N ARG A 70 -12.66 5.61 -10.00
CA ARG A 70 -12.15 4.58 -9.07
C ARG A 70 -10.79 4.04 -9.50
N LEU A 71 -10.59 3.74 -10.78
CA LEU A 71 -9.26 3.33 -11.27
C LEU A 71 -8.23 4.45 -11.08
N ARG A 72 -8.59 5.72 -11.31
CA ARG A 72 -7.71 6.86 -11.03
C ARG A 72 -7.37 6.99 -9.55
N VAL A 73 -8.33 6.78 -8.65
CA VAL A 73 -8.07 6.74 -7.19
C VAL A 73 -7.02 5.72 -6.85
N THR A 74 -7.09 4.52 -7.42
CA THR A 74 -6.10 3.49 -7.11
C THR A 74 -4.69 3.96 -7.47
N TYR A 75 -4.55 4.64 -8.62
CA TYR A 75 -3.29 5.27 -9.01
C TYR A 75 -2.88 6.38 -8.04
N PHE A 76 -3.79 7.28 -7.65
CA PHE A 76 -3.48 8.36 -6.71
C PHE A 76 -3.00 7.84 -5.35
N LEU A 77 -3.67 6.81 -4.81
CA LEU A 77 -3.31 6.22 -3.53
C LEU A 77 -1.97 5.45 -3.54
N TYR A 78 -1.45 5.07 -4.71
CA TYR A 78 -0.08 4.55 -4.82
C TYR A 78 0.97 5.66 -4.82
N GLU A 79 0.60 6.90 -5.16
CA GLU A 79 1.52 8.03 -5.26
C GLU A 79 1.51 8.89 -4.00
N VAL A 80 0.40 8.89 -3.24
CA VAL A 80 0.21 9.71 -2.05
C VAL A 80 -0.55 8.96 -0.97
N SER A 81 -0.12 9.09 0.28
CA SER A 81 -0.76 8.43 1.44
C SER A 81 -0.96 9.40 2.60
N PRO A 82 -1.87 10.40 2.45
CA PRO A 82 -2.07 11.43 3.46
C PRO A 82 -2.53 10.82 4.78
N ARG A 83 -1.86 11.10 5.89
CA ARG A 83 -2.16 10.52 7.22
C ARG A 83 -3.43 11.06 7.90
N SER A 84 -4.37 11.61 7.14
CA SER A 84 -5.60 12.21 7.64
C SER A 84 -6.65 11.16 7.99
N GLU A 85 -7.30 11.31 9.14
CA GLU A 85 -8.37 10.41 9.59
C GLU A 85 -9.56 10.38 8.63
N MET A 86 -9.85 11.50 7.97
CA MET A 86 -10.89 11.58 6.95
C MET A 86 -10.56 10.70 5.73
N VAL A 87 -9.29 10.67 5.33
CA VAL A 87 -8.82 9.84 4.20
C VAL A 87 -8.84 8.37 4.60
N LYS A 88 -8.39 8.01 5.81
CA LYS A 88 -8.47 6.63 6.31
C LYS A 88 -9.90 6.09 6.27
N ASN A 89 -10.87 6.87 6.76
CA ASN A 89 -12.29 6.48 6.73
C ASN A 89 -12.83 6.28 5.31
N ALA A 90 -12.38 7.08 4.35
CA ALA A 90 -12.73 6.88 2.94
C ALA A 90 -12.07 5.60 2.38
N VAL A 91 -10.77 5.42 2.65
CA VAL A 91 -9.98 4.27 2.18
C VAL A 91 -10.48 2.94 2.77
N LEU A 92 -11.00 2.91 3.99
CA LEU A 92 -11.63 1.70 4.58
C LEU A 92 -12.70 1.10 3.68
N LYS A 93 -13.48 1.93 2.99
CA LYS A 93 -14.55 1.46 2.10
C LYS A 93 -14.00 0.68 0.91
N LEU A 94 -12.74 0.89 0.55
CA LEU A 94 -12.08 0.19 -0.55
C LEU A 94 -11.71 -1.25 -0.19
N ALA A 95 -11.66 -1.62 1.10
CA ALA A 95 -11.32 -2.98 1.53
C ALA A 95 -12.34 -4.03 1.05
N ASP A 96 -13.61 -3.63 0.88
CA ASP A 96 -14.72 -4.47 0.41
C ASP A 96 -15.18 -4.13 -1.01
N ASP A 97 -14.39 -3.35 -1.74
CA ASP A 97 -14.73 -2.92 -3.10
C ASP A 97 -14.89 -4.13 -4.04
N VAL A 98 -15.83 -4.08 -4.97
CA VAL A 98 -15.96 -5.09 -6.03
C VAL A 98 -14.70 -5.18 -6.92
N MET A 99 -13.98 -4.07 -7.08
CA MET A 99 -12.77 -3.99 -7.91
C MET A 99 -11.52 -4.40 -7.12
N PRO A 100 -10.77 -5.43 -7.56
CA PRO A 100 -9.55 -5.86 -6.86
C PRO A 100 -8.47 -4.78 -6.82
N GLN A 101 -8.44 -3.86 -7.80
CA GLN A 101 -7.50 -2.73 -7.80
C GLN A 101 -7.72 -1.82 -6.59
N CYS A 102 -8.98 -1.57 -6.21
CA CYS A 102 -9.34 -0.77 -5.04
C CYS A 102 -8.98 -1.49 -3.74
N ARG A 103 -9.32 -2.78 -3.62
CA ARG A 103 -8.92 -3.60 -2.45
C ARG A 103 -7.40 -3.66 -2.29
N ARG A 104 -6.66 -3.74 -3.40
CA ARG A 104 -5.19 -3.69 -3.39
C ARG A 104 -4.67 -2.30 -3.00
N ALA A 105 -5.30 -1.22 -3.48
CA ALA A 105 -4.94 0.15 -3.11
C ALA A 105 -5.18 0.43 -1.62
N PHE A 106 -6.24 -0.13 -1.03
CA PHE A 106 -6.44 -0.13 0.42
C PHE A 106 -5.22 -0.69 1.17
N VAL A 107 -4.75 -1.89 0.79
CA VAL A 107 -3.57 -2.50 1.42
C VAL A 107 -2.30 -1.68 1.17
N GLY A 108 -2.13 -1.12 -0.04
CA GLY A 108 -1.05 -0.21 -0.37
C GLY A 108 -1.00 1.00 0.57
N TYR A 109 -2.14 1.65 0.76
CA TYR A 109 -2.25 2.79 1.67
C TYR A 109 -1.90 2.41 3.12
N LEU A 110 -2.25 1.21 3.60
CA LEU A 110 -1.84 0.74 4.94
C LEU A 110 -0.31 0.61 5.06
N ILE A 111 0.34 0.07 4.03
CA ILE A 111 1.81 -0.04 3.98
C ILE A 111 2.43 1.35 4.05
N ASP A 112 2.02 2.26 3.16
CA ASP A 112 2.68 3.55 2.97
C ASP A 112 2.40 4.52 4.13
N SER A 113 1.17 4.51 4.68
CA SER A 113 0.81 5.35 5.83
C SER A 113 1.31 4.80 7.17
N GLY A 114 1.58 3.49 7.25
CA GLY A 114 1.91 2.78 8.49
C GLY A 114 0.73 2.63 9.46
N TRP A 115 -0.50 2.94 9.00
CA TRP A 115 -1.70 2.88 9.84
C TRP A 115 -2.18 1.43 10.03
N TYR A 116 -2.53 1.10 11.28
CA TYR A 116 -3.13 -0.16 11.65
C TYR A 116 -4.02 0.04 12.89
N ASP A 117 -5.28 -0.36 12.77
CA ASP A 117 -6.27 -0.45 13.84
C ASP A 117 -7.21 -1.64 13.58
N GLU A 118 -8.24 -1.79 14.42
CA GLU A 118 -9.24 -2.86 14.31
C GLU A 118 -9.88 -2.95 12.92
N ALA A 119 -10.26 -1.82 12.32
CA ALA A 119 -10.94 -1.80 11.04
C ALA A 119 -9.97 -2.14 9.90
N ALA A 120 -8.74 -1.63 9.95
CA ALA A 120 -7.69 -1.99 9.01
C ALA A 120 -7.34 -3.48 9.10
N ALA A 121 -7.24 -4.04 10.33
CA ALA A 121 -6.99 -5.45 10.57
C ALA A 121 -8.08 -6.33 9.95
N GLN A 122 -9.35 -5.97 10.10
CA GLN A 122 -10.46 -6.69 9.48
C GLN A 122 -10.39 -6.66 7.95
N GLY A 123 -10.02 -5.51 7.36
CA GLY A 123 -9.79 -5.39 5.92
C GLY A 123 -8.64 -6.28 5.42
N LEU A 124 -7.54 -6.37 6.17
CA LEU A 124 -6.41 -7.24 5.87
C LEU A 124 -6.78 -8.73 5.93
N VAL A 125 -7.63 -9.14 6.88
CA VAL A 125 -8.13 -10.53 6.97
C VAL A 125 -8.89 -10.90 5.70
N LYS A 126 -9.76 -10.00 5.21
CA LYS A 126 -10.45 -10.20 3.93
C LYS A 126 -9.48 -10.24 2.75
N GLY A 127 -8.47 -9.38 2.77
CA GLY A 127 -7.47 -9.28 1.70
C GLY A 127 -6.56 -10.51 1.57
N ILE A 128 -6.20 -11.17 2.68
CA ILE A 128 -5.39 -12.41 2.62
C ILE A 128 -6.21 -13.62 2.14
N GLU A 129 -7.53 -13.58 2.33
CA GLU A 129 -8.51 -14.55 1.82
C GLU A 129 -9.01 -14.23 0.41
N ASP A 130 -8.53 -13.14 -0.19
CA ASP A 130 -9.06 -12.62 -1.46
C ASP A 130 -8.92 -13.62 -2.63
N PHE A 131 -9.88 -13.56 -3.53
CA PHE A 131 -9.85 -14.34 -4.76
C PHE A 131 -8.77 -13.83 -5.73
N ASP A 132 -8.57 -12.52 -5.83
CA ASP A 132 -7.52 -11.93 -6.66
C ASP A 132 -6.15 -12.10 -5.98
N ILE A 133 -5.26 -12.84 -6.65
CA ILE A 133 -3.91 -13.11 -6.17
C ILE A 133 -3.13 -11.83 -5.87
N ARG A 134 -3.33 -10.74 -6.62
CA ARG A 134 -2.56 -9.50 -6.43
C ARG A 134 -2.95 -8.76 -5.15
N VAL A 135 -4.20 -8.94 -4.68
CA VAL A 135 -4.61 -8.44 -3.37
C VAL A 135 -3.92 -9.25 -2.29
N ARG A 136 -3.95 -10.60 -2.39
CA ARG A 136 -3.26 -11.50 -1.46
C ARG A 136 -1.77 -11.20 -1.36
N LEU A 137 -1.07 -11.07 -2.49
CA LEU A 137 0.36 -10.73 -2.53
C LEU A 137 0.65 -9.41 -1.82
N LYS A 138 -0.20 -8.40 -2.02
CA LYS A 138 -0.04 -7.11 -1.35
C LYS A 138 -0.24 -7.22 0.17
N VAL A 139 -1.13 -8.10 0.64
CA VAL A 139 -1.28 -8.38 2.08
C VAL A 139 -0.09 -9.16 2.63
N ILE A 140 0.49 -10.09 1.85
CA ILE A 140 1.75 -10.77 2.22
C ILE A 140 2.88 -9.74 2.36
N ASP A 141 3.02 -8.81 1.41
CA ASP A 141 4.00 -7.72 1.50
C ASP A 141 3.80 -6.88 2.77
N TRP A 142 2.55 -6.50 3.07
CA TRP A 142 2.20 -5.79 4.31
C TRP A 142 2.60 -6.62 5.54
N ALA A 143 2.27 -7.91 5.56
CA ALA A 143 2.55 -8.80 6.69
C ALA A 143 4.06 -9.00 6.89
N ILE A 144 4.86 -8.99 5.82
CA ILE A 144 6.32 -9.02 5.91
C ILE A 144 6.85 -7.70 6.50
N GLU A 145 6.30 -6.55 6.14
CA GLU A 145 6.77 -5.25 6.63
C GLU A 145 6.30 -4.90 8.04
N ALA A 146 5.12 -5.40 8.44
CA ALA A 146 4.47 -5.07 9.71
C ALA A 146 5.41 -5.21 10.92
N THR A 147 5.16 -4.40 11.95
CA THR A 147 5.79 -4.63 13.26
C THR A 147 5.39 -6.00 13.82
N ASP A 148 6.11 -6.51 14.81
CA ASP A 148 5.77 -7.81 15.39
C ASP A 148 4.44 -7.80 16.12
N GLU A 149 4.13 -6.68 16.77
CA GLU A 149 2.85 -6.45 17.44
C GLU A 149 1.69 -6.55 16.44
N GLN A 150 1.79 -5.82 15.32
CA GLN A 150 0.78 -5.84 14.25
C GLN A 150 0.68 -7.22 13.60
N PHE A 151 1.82 -7.85 13.28
CA PHE A 151 1.84 -9.17 12.65
C PHE A 151 1.23 -10.24 13.58
N HIS A 152 1.50 -10.17 14.88
CA HIS A 152 0.96 -11.09 15.87
C HIS A 152 -0.56 -10.95 15.99
N ASP A 153 -1.07 -9.72 16.15
CA ASP A 153 -2.51 -9.44 16.20
C ASP A 153 -3.21 -9.91 14.92
N PHE A 154 -2.66 -9.57 13.75
CA PHE A 154 -3.18 -10.03 12.47
C PHE A 154 -3.22 -11.57 12.34
N SER A 155 -2.13 -12.24 12.71
CA SER A 155 -2.04 -13.71 12.65
C SER A 155 -3.07 -14.37 13.56
N HIS A 156 -3.29 -13.81 14.75
CA HIS A 156 -4.31 -14.28 15.68
C HIS A 156 -5.71 -14.14 15.08
N ARG A 157 -6.02 -13.01 14.44
CA ARG A 157 -7.34 -12.77 13.80
C ARG A 157 -7.63 -13.73 12.66
N VAL A 158 -6.67 -13.97 11.78
CA VAL A 158 -6.84 -14.94 10.69
C VAL A 158 -7.03 -16.36 11.24
N SER A 159 -6.30 -16.72 12.30
CA SER A 159 -6.43 -18.03 12.94
C SER A 159 -7.78 -18.20 13.65
N ALA A 160 -8.25 -17.17 14.35
CA ALA A 160 -9.55 -17.16 15.01
C ALA A 160 -10.69 -17.23 13.99
N ASP A 161 -10.59 -16.51 12.88
CA ASP A 161 -11.55 -16.57 11.79
C ASP A 161 -11.57 -17.97 11.14
N ALA A 162 -10.43 -18.67 11.11
CA ALA A 162 -10.34 -20.05 10.61
C ALA A 162 -10.99 -21.11 11.51
N ALA A 163 -11.30 -20.80 12.78
CA ALA A 163 -11.85 -21.77 13.72
C ALA A 163 -13.25 -22.26 13.31
N GLY A 164 -13.43 -23.57 13.24
CA GLY A 164 -14.75 -24.20 13.08
C GLY A 164 -15.25 -24.42 11.64
N LEU A 165 -14.44 -24.14 10.62
CA LEU A 165 -14.81 -24.42 9.23
C LEU A 165 -14.19 -25.71 8.70
N SER A 166 -15.04 -26.57 8.12
CA SER A 166 -14.55 -27.75 7.40
C SER A 166 -13.72 -27.33 6.17
N ALA A 167 -12.57 -27.99 6.04
CA ALA A 167 -11.64 -27.86 4.92
C ALA A 167 -12.28 -28.10 3.54
N ASP A 168 -13.37 -28.85 3.49
CA ASP A 168 -14.00 -29.27 2.23
C ASP A 168 -14.93 -28.19 1.65
N THR A 169 -15.24 -27.17 2.44
CA THR A 169 -16.01 -26.02 1.99
C THR A 169 -15.14 -25.04 1.21
N TRP A 170 -15.74 -24.31 0.26
CA TRP A 170 -15.01 -23.27 -0.48
C TRP A 170 -14.38 -22.23 0.46
N LYS A 171 -15.10 -21.84 1.54
CA LYS A 171 -14.58 -20.97 2.60
C LYS A 171 -13.37 -21.60 3.28
N GLY A 172 -13.47 -22.86 3.69
CA GLY A 172 -12.36 -23.60 4.30
C GLY A 172 -11.11 -23.66 3.43
N ARG A 173 -11.26 -23.76 2.10
CA ARG A 173 -10.12 -23.70 1.16
C ARG A 173 -9.45 -22.33 1.13
N LEU A 174 -10.21 -21.23 1.15
CA LEU A 174 -9.65 -19.87 1.23
C LEU A 174 -8.91 -19.65 2.54
N LYS A 175 -9.46 -20.13 3.66
CA LYS A 175 -8.80 -20.00 4.97
C LYS A 175 -7.51 -20.80 5.07
N LYS A 176 -7.50 -22.04 4.57
CA LYS A 176 -6.25 -22.84 4.46
C LYS A 176 -5.18 -22.10 3.67
N ARG A 177 -5.57 -21.48 2.56
CA ARG A 177 -4.67 -20.66 1.75
C ARG A 177 -4.19 -19.42 2.51
N ALA A 178 -5.05 -18.72 3.24
CA ALA A 178 -4.66 -17.57 4.05
C ALA A 178 -3.67 -17.95 5.18
N ILE A 179 -3.90 -19.08 5.87
CA ILE A 179 -2.99 -19.60 6.89
C ILE A 179 -1.63 -19.95 6.28
N ARG A 180 -1.59 -20.55 5.08
CA ARG A 180 -0.31 -20.79 4.38
C ARG A 180 0.38 -19.49 3.97
N ALA A 181 -0.36 -18.50 3.45
CA ALA A 181 0.19 -17.18 3.13
C ALA A 181 0.78 -16.49 4.36
N LEU A 182 0.14 -16.60 5.52
CA LEU A 182 0.69 -16.14 6.80
C LEU A 182 1.97 -16.86 7.20
N HIS A 183 2.00 -18.18 7.03
CA HIS A 183 3.20 -18.97 7.32
C HIS A 183 4.37 -18.49 6.43
N ILE A 184 4.14 -18.31 5.13
CA ILE A 184 5.16 -17.80 4.20
C ILE A 184 5.65 -16.42 4.61
N ALA A 185 4.73 -15.50 4.92
CA ALA A 185 5.10 -14.20 5.44
C ALA A 185 6.00 -14.38 6.67
N SER A 186 5.56 -15.15 7.68
CA SER A 186 6.33 -15.44 8.89
C SER A 186 7.75 -15.95 8.60
N GLU A 187 7.91 -16.93 7.72
CA GLU A 187 9.22 -17.49 7.39
C GLU A 187 10.14 -16.47 6.69
N VAL A 188 9.59 -15.67 5.76
CA VAL A 188 10.33 -14.56 5.14
C VAL A 188 10.72 -13.52 6.20
N ARG A 189 9.83 -13.24 7.16
CA ARG A 189 10.15 -12.35 8.31
C ARG A 189 11.31 -12.92 9.13
N CYS A 190 11.37 -14.23 9.33
CA CYS A 190 12.45 -14.93 10.03
C CYS A 190 13.73 -15.05 9.19
N GLY A 191 13.67 -14.73 7.90
CA GLY A 191 14.81 -14.68 7.01
C GLY A 191 15.08 -15.96 6.22
N ILE A 192 14.10 -16.86 6.14
CA ILE A 192 14.17 -18.00 5.24
C ILE A 192 14.09 -17.49 3.78
N SER A 193 14.95 -18.05 2.92
CA SER A 193 14.98 -17.70 1.49
C SER A 193 13.75 -18.22 0.74
N VAL A 194 13.42 -17.58 -0.37
CA VAL A 194 12.29 -17.98 -1.22
C VAL A 194 12.54 -19.38 -1.80
N GLU A 195 13.77 -19.72 -2.15
CA GLU A 195 14.16 -21.05 -2.65
C GLU A 195 13.92 -22.14 -1.60
N GLN A 196 14.29 -21.89 -0.33
CA GLN A 196 14.04 -22.82 0.76
C GLN A 196 12.53 -23.03 0.99
N LEU A 197 11.75 -21.95 0.98
CA LEU A 197 10.30 -22.03 1.15
C LEU A 197 9.64 -22.82 0.01
N ARG A 198 10.06 -22.58 -1.23
CA ARG A 198 9.57 -23.27 -2.42
C ARG A 198 9.82 -24.79 -2.33
N ALA A 199 10.92 -25.22 -1.73
CA ALA A 199 11.22 -26.63 -1.53
C ALA A 199 10.30 -27.30 -0.47
N THR A 200 9.84 -26.54 0.53
CA THR A 200 9.06 -27.07 1.66
C THR A 200 7.55 -26.92 1.52
N ILE A 201 7.08 -26.02 0.65
CA ILE A 201 5.65 -25.70 0.49
C ILE A 201 5.23 -26.00 -0.95
N PRO A 202 4.90 -27.26 -1.26
CA PRO A 202 4.59 -27.69 -2.63
C PRO A 202 3.22 -27.20 -3.13
N GLU A 203 2.37 -26.70 -2.24
CA GLU A 203 0.96 -26.32 -2.51
C GLU A 203 0.75 -24.84 -2.86
N GLU A 204 1.83 -24.06 -3.00
CA GLU A 204 1.73 -22.63 -3.32
C GLU A 204 1.61 -22.38 -4.82
N ASP A 205 0.82 -21.35 -5.16
CA ASP A 205 0.76 -20.78 -6.50
C ASP A 205 2.19 -20.27 -6.81
N SER A 206 2.87 -20.82 -7.82
CA SER A 206 4.25 -20.45 -8.20
C SER A 206 4.45 -18.92 -8.30
N LEU A 207 3.38 -18.21 -8.66
CA LEU A 207 3.27 -16.76 -8.70
C LEU A 207 3.61 -16.04 -7.39
N THR A 208 3.27 -16.61 -6.22
CA THR A 208 3.65 -15.99 -4.94
C THR A 208 5.15 -16.02 -4.74
N PHE A 209 5.78 -17.17 -4.99
CA PHE A 209 7.22 -17.28 -4.87
C PHE A 209 7.95 -16.46 -5.93
N ASP A 210 7.43 -16.41 -7.16
CA ASP A 210 8.00 -15.54 -8.20
C ASP A 210 7.93 -14.06 -7.78
N HIS A 211 6.80 -13.61 -7.20
CA HIS A 211 6.68 -12.26 -6.64
C HIS A 211 7.69 -12.02 -5.51
N LEU A 212 7.75 -12.90 -4.51
CA LEU A 212 8.68 -12.76 -3.39
C LEU A 212 10.16 -12.76 -3.84
N GLY A 213 10.49 -13.58 -4.83
CA GLY A 213 11.85 -13.63 -5.40
C GLY A 213 12.23 -12.33 -6.11
N VAL A 214 11.31 -11.73 -6.86
CA VAL A 214 11.53 -10.40 -7.50
C VAL A 214 11.78 -9.31 -6.46
N PHE A 215 11.17 -9.41 -5.28
CA PHE A 215 11.27 -8.42 -4.20
C PHE A 215 12.20 -8.85 -3.05
N GLU A 216 13.06 -9.86 -3.23
CA GLU A 216 13.89 -10.41 -2.15
C GLU A 216 14.75 -9.33 -1.46
N THR A 217 15.43 -8.49 -2.25
CA THR A 217 16.25 -7.37 -1.72
C THR A 217 15.42 -6.41 -0.88
N TYR A 218 14.16 -6.17 -1.25
CA TYR A 218 13.25 -5.34 -0.48
C TYR A 218 12.92 -6.00 0.87
N HIS A 219 12.57 -7.28 0.87
CA HIS A 219 12.25 -8.02 2.09
C HIS A 219 13.45 -8.11 3.06
N CYS A 220 14.68 -8.30 2.55
CA CYS A 220 15.89 -8.25 3.38
C CYS A 220 16.05 -6.91 4.10
N ARG A 221 15.88 -5.78 3.39
CA ARG A 221 15.95 -4.44 3.99
C ARG A 221 14.88 -4.22 5.05
N GLN A 222 13.66 -4.72 4.83
CA GLN A 222 12.59 -4.59 5.82
C GLN A 222 12.88 -5.41 7.08
N ARG A 223 13.47 -6.60 6.95
CA ARG A 223 13.94 -7.38 8.10
C ARG A 223 14.98 -6.61 8.93
N GLU A 224 16.00 -6.04 8.28
CA GLU A 224 17.04 -5.23 8.93
C GLU A 224 16.45 -4.02 9.68
N ARG A 225 15.51 -3.32 9.07
CA ARG A 225 14.80 -2.19 9.70
C ARG A 225 14.07 -2.61 10.96
N ARG A 226 13.35 -3.73 10.94
CA ARG A 226 12.65 -4.23 12.14
C ARG A 226 13.61 -4.65 13.23
N GLN A 227 14.72 -5.31 12.88
CA GLN A 227 15.74 -5.70 13.86
C GLN A 227 16.33 -4.46 14.55
N THR A 228 16.68 -3.44 13.75
CA THR A 228 17.16 -2.15 14.27
C THR A 228 16.15 -1.51 15.24
N ARG A 229 14.85 -1.51 14.90
CA ARG A 229 13.79 -0.97 15.77
C ARG A 229 13.65 -1.76 17.08
N ARG A 230 13.78 -3.09 17.03
CA ARG A 230 13.76 -3.95 18.24
C ARG A 230 14.93 -3.62 19.15
N ASP A 231 16.12 -3.47 18.59
CA ASP A 231 17.34 -3.22 19.36
C ASP A 231 17.31 -1.83 20.01
N GLN A 232 16.78 -0.81 19.32
CA GLN A 232 16.53 0.52 19.88
C GLN A 232 15.52 0.50 21.04
N ARG A 233 14.44 -0.28 20.94
CA ARG A 233 13.46 -0.43 22.03
C ARG A 233 14.04 -1.13 23.26
N LYS A 234 14.97 -2.06 23.08
CA LYS A 234 15.66 -2.73 24.20
C LYS A 234 16.70 -1.84 24.88
N GLY A 235 17.45 -1.06 24.11
CA GLY A 235 18.46 -0.13 24.65
C GLY A 235 17.90 1.09 25.37
N GLY A 236 16.65 1.49 25.09
CA GLY A 236 16.00 2.63 25.76
C GLY A 236 15.36 2.31 27.12
N VAL A 237 15.42 1.06 27.59
CA VAL A 237 14.85 0.64 28.88
C VAL A 237 15.90 0.66 30.01
N ASP A 238 17.19 0.82 29.70
CA ASP A 238 18.30 0.74 30.68
C ASP A 238 18.76 2.10 31.27
N GLU A 239 18.15 3.24 30.92
CA GLU A 239 18.55 4.57 31.47
C GLU A 239 17.53 5.21 32.44
N GLY A 240 16.57 4.44 32.97
CA GLY A 240 15.43 4.96 33.75
C GLY A 240 15.46 4.76 35.27
N ASP A 241 16.39 3.98 35.83
CA ASP A 241 16.49 3.76 37.29
C ASP A 241 17.88 4.16 37.78
N GLY A 242 18.07 5.46 37.97
CA GLY A 242 19.33 6.04 38.42
C GLY A 242 19.15 7.43 39.02
N HIS A 243 18.65 7.44 40.27
CA HIS A 243 18.60 8.54 41.26
C HIS A 243 17.29 9.31 41.43
#